data_AF-A0A7R6XX25-F1
#
_entry.id   AF-A0A7R6XX25-F1
#
_cell.length_a   1.000
_cell.length_b   1.000
_cell.length_c   1.000
_cell.angle_alpha   90.00
_cell.angle_beta   90.00
_cell.angle_gamma   90.00
#
_symmetry.space_group_name_H-M   'P 1'
#
loop_
_entity.id
_entity.type
_entity.pdbx_description
1 polymer ?
#
loop_
_entity_poly.entity_id
_entity_poly.type
_entity_poly.pdbx_seq_one_letter_code
_entity_poly.pdbx_strand_id
1 'polypeptide(L)'
;MRPARALKVIWGGEPPMPVIVDLLFWLHLMALAMGIGGGIAMSQVGPRLIAATPDQRAPWWPLAMIYSRIAGAGLILLLITGPLLLWLRYGGIEGLNGWFELKMALVAVIVLTIGLSMRGMARLRRGDEGGGKLMKVAGPLTTLTAAAVALAAVFSFH
;
A
#
# COMPACT_ATOMS: atom_id res chain seq x y z
N MET A 1 -43.00 0.03 -11.04
CA MET A 1 -42.30 1.26 -10.64
C MET A 1 -40.96 0.88 -10.02
N ARG A 2 -39.83 1.38 -10.55
CA ARG A 2 -38.49 1.04 -10.05
C ARG A 2 -38.23 1.77 -8.72
N PRO A 3 -37.77 1.08 -7.65
CA PRO A 3 -37.56 1.67 -6.32
C PRO A 3 -36.55 2.84 -6.31
N ALA A 4 -35.71 2.95 -7.34
CA ALA A 4 -34.76 4.05 -7.50
C ALA A 4 -35.41 5.46 -7.63
N ARG A 5 -36.69 5.56 -8.03
CA ARG A 5 -37.36 6.86 -8.22
C ARG A 5 -37.91 7.47 -6.92
N ALA A 6 -38.22 6.64 -5.93
CA ALA A 6 -38.81 7.09 -4.66
C ALA A 6 -37.77 7.73 -3.73
N LEU A 7 -36.51 7.29 -3.80
CA LEU A 7 -35.43 7.77 -2.93
C LEU A 7 -34.95 9.20 -3.30
N LYS A 8 -35.08 9.62 -4.56
CA LYS A 8 -34.69 10.97 -5.01
C LYS A 8 -35.58 12.09 -4.45
N VAL A 9 -36.84 11.80 -4.13
CA VAL A 9 -37.83 12.79 -3.67
C VAL A 9 -37.63 13.17 -2.20
N ILE A 10 -37.07 12.26 -1.39
CA ILE A 10 -36.92 12.47 0.07
C ILE A 10 -35.63 13.24 0.39
N TRP A 11 -34.59 13.10 -0.43
CA TRP A 11 -33.24 13.58 -0.10
C TRP A 11 -32.69 14.74 -0.95
N GLY A 12 -33.48 15.33 -1.87
CA GLY A 12 -33.07 16.55 -2.59
C GLY A 12 -31.77 16.44 -3.40
N GLY A 13 -31.31 15.22 -3.69
CA GLY A 13 -30.03 14.91 -4.33
C GLY A 13 -29.88 13.40 -4.63
N GLU A 14 -28.77 13.02 -5.26
CA GLU A 14 -28.36 11.60 -5.33
C GLU A 14 -28.30 11.04 -3.89
N PRO A 15 -28.83 9.82 -3.64
CA PRO A 15 -28.77 9.23 -2.31
C PRO A 15 -27.33 9.25 -1.79
N PRO A 16 -27.10 9.50 -0.49
CA PRO A 16 -25.75 9.47 0.06
C PRO A 16 -25.09 8.13 -0.32
N MET A 17 -23.80 8.18 -0.66
CA MET A 17 -23.03 6.98 -0.94
C MET A 17 -23.29 5.95 0.16
N PRO A 18 -23.46 4.65 -0.18
CA PRO A 18 -23.73 3.66 0.85
C PRO A 18 -22.63 3.70 1.92
N VAL A 19 -23.00 3.72 3.20
CA VAL A 19 -22.05 3.78 4.35
C VAL A 19 -20.92 2.76 4.21
N ILE A 20 -21.21 1.60 3.62
CA ILE A 20 -20.21 0.56 3.35
C ILE A 20 -19.09 1.01 2.40
N VAL A 21 -19.39 1.83 1.39
CA VAL A 21 -18.39 2.38 0.45
C VAL A 21 -17.50 3.40 1.14
N ASP A 22 -18.07 4.24 2.03
CA ASP A 22 -17.30 5.22 2.80
C ASP A 22 -16.38 4.54 3.81
N LEU A 23 -16.87 3.50 4.51
CA LEU A 23 -16.05 2.68 5.40
C LEU A 23 -14.93 1.96 4.64
N LEU A 24 -15.21 1.46 3.44
CA LEU A 24 -14.22 0.84 2.58
C LEU A 24 -13.15 1.85 2.11
N PHE A 25 -13.57 3.08 1.78
CA PHE A 25 -12.66 4.15 1.40
C PHE A 25 -11.78 4.58 2.57
N TRP A 26 -12.35 4.74 3.76
CA TRP A 26 -11.59 4.96 4.98
C TRP A 26 -10.57 3.84 5.24
N LEU A 27 -10.99 2.58 5.12
CA LEU A 27 -10.10 1.42 5.27
C LEU A 27 -8.96 1.43 4.24
N HIS A 28 -9.24 1.82 3.00
CA HIS A 28 -8.23 1.97 1.96
C HIS A 28 -7.18 3.03 2.32
N LEU A 29 -7.61 4.17 2.87
CA LEU A 29 -6.69 5.21 3.35
C LEU A 29 -5.87 4.74 4.56
N MET A 30 -6.47 3.97 5.47
CA MET A 30 -5.75 3.35 6.58
C MET A 30 -4.72 2.34 6.09
N ALA A 31 -5.07 1.53 5.08
CA ALA A 31 -4.15 0.60 4.45
C ALA A 31 -2.94 1.31 3.80
N LEU A 32 -3.18 2.46 3.16
CA LEU A 32 -2.13 3.34 2.65
C LEU A 32 -1.22 3.84 3.77
N ALA A 33 -1.80 4.36 4.85
CA ALA A 33 -1.05 4.85 6.00
C ALA A 33 -0.22 3.73 6.67
N MET A 34 -0.76 2.52 6.79
CA MET A 34 -0.03 1.35 7.30
C MET A 34 1.14 0.98 6.40
N GLY A 35 0.93 0.95 5.08
CA GLY A 35 1.97 0.68 4.09
C GLY A 35 3.13 1.67 4.18
N ILE A 36 2.81 2.97 4.12
CA ILE A 36 3.81 4.05 4.20
C ILE A 36 4.47 4.07 5.59
N GLY A 37 3.69 4.03 6.68
CA GLY A 37 4.19 4.09 8.05
C GLY A 37 5.10 2.91 8.39
N GLY A 38 4.71 1.69 8.02
CA GLY A 38 5.56 0.50 8.17
C GLY A 38 6.84 0.59 7.33
N GLY A 39 6.75 1.12 6.11
CA GLY A 39 7.91 1.38 5.25
C GLY A 39 8.88 2.42 5.83
N ILE A 40 8.37 3.53 6.37
CA ILE A 40 9.18 4.55 7.04
C ILE A 40 9.84 3.96 8.28
N ALA A 41 9.12 3.22 9.12
CA ALA A 41 9.71 2.55 10.28
C ALA A 41 10.82 1.56 9.88
N MET A 42 10.61 0.80 8.80
CA MET A 42 11.64 -0.07 8.23
C MET A 42 12.83 0.69 7.67
N SER A 43 12.67 1.92 7.16
CA SER A 43 13.80 2.76 6.72
C SER A 43 14.74 3.12 7.87
N GLN A 44 14.23 3.10 9.11
CA GLN A 44 15.02 3.33 10.32
C GLN A 44 15.64 2.03 10.85
N VAL A 45 14.89 0.93 10.87
CA VAL A 45 15.37 -0.35 11.42
C VAL A 45 16.29 -1.10 10.45
N GLY A 46 15.94 -1.14 9.17
CA GLY A 46 16.62 -1.92 8.14
C GLY A 46 18.13 -1.62 8.04
N PRO A 47 18.56 -0.35 7.92
CA PRO A 47 19.99 -0.01 7.86
C PRO A 47 20.77 -0.45 9.11
N ARG A 48 20.16 -0.32 10.29
CA ARG A 48 20.76 -0.73 11.57
C ARG A 48 20.89 -2.25 11.66
N LEU A 49 19.87 -2.97 11.21
CA LEU A 49 19.90 -4.43 11.11
C LEU A 49 21.00 -4.92 10.15
N ILE A 50 21.16 -4.25 9.00
CA ILE A 50 22.16 -4.62 7.99
C ILE A 50 23.58 -4.32 8.49
N ALA A 51 23.78 -3.18 9.18
CA ALA A 51 25.08 -2.76 9.69
C ALA A 51 25.53 -3.52 10.96
N ALA A 52 24.58 -4.01 11.76
CA ALA A 52 24.88 -4.74 12.98
C ALA A 52 25.64 -6.05 12.69
N THR A 53 26.61 -6.36 13.55
CA THR A 53 27.26 -7.68 13.60
C THR A 53 26.25 -8.75 14.00
N PRO A 54 26.49 -10.04 13.69
CA PRO A 54 25.51 -11.10 13.96
C PRO A 54 24.98 -11.15 15.41
N ASP A 55 25.87 -10.92 16.39
CA ASP A 55 25.57 -10.85 17.82
C ASP A 55 24.73 -9.62 18.20
N GLN A 56 24.86 -8.52 17.47
CA GLN A 56 24.14 -7.27 17.72
C GLN A 56 22.77 -7.18 17.02
N ARG A 57 22.40 -8.17 16.19
CA ARG A 57 21.13 -8.16 15.41
C ARG A 57 19.90 -8.55 16.22
N ALA A 58 20.07 -9.22 17.35
CA ALA A 58 18.98 -9.73 18.19
C ALA A 58 17.85 -8.71 18.47
N PRO A 59 18.13 -7.46 18.91
CA PRO A 59 17.07 -6.47 19.18
C PRO A 59 16.41 -5.92 17.90
N TRP A 60 17.09 -5.95 16.75
CA TRP A 60 16.59 -5.35 15.51
C TRP A 60 15.63 -6.26 14.75
N TRP A 61 15.78 -7.59 14.88
CA TRP A 61 14.96 -8.56 14.16
C TRP A 61 13.45 -8.49 14.49
N PRO A 62 13.03 -8.44 15.76
CA PRO A 62 11.61 -8.32 16.11
C PRO A 62 10.97 -7.05 15.53
N LEU A 63 11.69 -5.92 15.61
CA LEU A 63 11.25 -4.64 15.04
C LEU A 63 11.14 -4.72 13.52
N ALA A 64 12.14 -5.31 12.86
CA ALA A 64 12.12 -5.48 11.42
C ALA A 64 10.93 -6.34 10.97
N MET A 65 10.62 -7.41 11.71
CA MET A 65 9.48 -8.28 11.41
C MET A 65 8.14 -7.57 11.62
N ILE A 66 7.95 -6.84 12.73
CA ILE A 66 6.65 -6.21 13.00
C ILE A 66 6.35 -5.11 12.00
N TYR A 67 7.32 -4.27 11.66
CA TYR A 67 7.12 -3.20 10.67
C TYR A 67 6.92 -3.76 9.26
N SER A 68 7.64 -4.83 8.90
CA SER A 68 7.40 -5.52 7.61
C SER A 68 6.00 -6.14 7.53
N ARG A 69 5.49 -6.70 8.64
CA ARG A 69 4.13 -7.24 8.70
C ARG A 69 3.07 -6.15 8.58
N ILE A 70 3.25 -5.01 9.26
CA ILE A 70 2.34 -3.86 9.15
C ILE A 70 2.32 -3.35 7.70
N ALA A 71 3.49 -3.14 7.09
CA ALA A 71 3.58 -2.69 5.71
C ALA A 71 2.95 -3.69 4.73
N GLY A 72 3.22 -5.00 4.92
CA GLY A 72 2.65 -6.07 4.10
C GLY A 72 1.13 -6.18 4.24
N ALA A 73 0.60 -6.08 5.47
CA ALA A 73 -0.84 -6.06 5.71
C ALA A 73 -1.51 -4.85 5.06
N GLY A 74 -0.90 -3.67 5.16
CA GLY A 74 -1.35 -2.45 4.47
C GLY A 74 -1.39 -2.63 2.95
N LEU A 75 -0.35 -3.24 2.36
CA LEU A 75 -0.33 -3.54 0.92
C LEU A 75 -1.45 -4.50 0.52
N ILE A 76 -1.64 -5.60 1.27
CA ILE A 76 -2.71 -6.57 0.98
C ILE A 76 -4.07 -5.88 1.03
N LEU A 77 -4.32 -5.08 2.08
CA LEU A 77 -5.54 -4.31 2.21
C LEU A 77 -5.72 -3.34 1.05
N LEU A 78 -4.68 -2.61 0.62
CA LEU A 78 -4.75 -1.71 -0.54
C LEU A 78 -5.13 -2.44 -1.83
N LEU A 79 -4.50 -3.60 -2.08
CA LEU A 79 -4.73 -4.40 -3.28
C LEU A 79 -6.14 -5.00 -3.34
N ILE A 80 -6.79 -5.19 -2.18
CA ILE A 80 -8.18 -5.66 -2.11
C ILE A 80 -9.15 -4.47 -2.19
N THR A 81 -8.95 -3.47 -1.34
CA THR A 81 -9.88 -2.35 -1.20
C THR A 81 -9.88 -1.42 -2.41
N GLY A 82 -8.76 -1.25 -3.10
CA GLY A 82 -8.66 -0.41 -4.31
C GLY A 82 -9.56 -0.89 -5.46
N PRO A 83 -9.41 -2.13 -5.95
CA PRO A 83 -10.29 -2.70 -6.96
C PRO A 83 -11.76 -2.77 -6.52
N LEU A 84 -12.01 -3.06 -5.23
CA LEU A 84 -13.37 -3.12 -4.71
C LEU A 84 -14.04 -1.74 -4.71
N LEU A 85 -13.31 -0.68 -4.31
CA LEU A 85 -13.79 0.70 -4.44
C LEU A 85 -14.03 1.07 -5.89
N LEU A 86 -13.13 0.66 -6.79
CA LEU A 86 -13.30 0.94 -8.21
C LEU A 86 -14.60 0.34 -8.74
N TRP A 87 -14.87 -0.92 -8.41
CA TRP A 87 -16.09 -1.61 -8.83
C TRP A 87 -17.34 -0.99 -8.21
N LEU A 88 -17.35 -0.79 -6.89
CA LEU A 88 -18.54 -0.35 -6.16
C LEU A 88 -18.88 1.13 -6.37
N ARG A 89 -17.87 1.98 -6.59
CA ARG A 89 -18.06 3.43 -6.74
C ARG A 89 -18.13 3.90 -8.19
N TYR A 90 -17.31 3.30 -9.06
CA TYR A 90 -17.17 3.75 -10.45
C TYR A 90 -17.77 2.78 -11.46
N GLY A 91 -18.26 1.61 -11.02
CA GLY A 91 -18.88 0.62 -11.90
C GLY A 91 -17.89 -0.15 -12.79
N GLY A 92 -16.59 0.04 -12.59
CA GLY A 92 -15.54 -0.60 -13.39
C GLY A 92 -14.37 0.32 -13.73
N ILE A 93 -13.61 -0.05 -14.76
CA ILE A 93 -12.44 0.70 -15.25
C ILE A 93 -12.77 1.70 -16.37
N GLU A 94 -14.02 1.72 -16.85
CA GLU A 94 -14.43 2.56 -17.96
C GLU A 94 -14.44 4.05 -17.56
N GLY A 95 -13.82 4.91 -18.37
CA GLY A 95 -13.74 6.36 -18.12
C GLY A 95 -12.63 6.81 -17.17
N LEU A 96 -11.69 5.92 -16.82
CA LEU A 96 -10.52 6.29 -16.01
C LEU A 96 -9.46 7.02 -16.84
N ASN A 97 -8.80 8.00 -16.23
CA ASN A 97 -7.78 8.82 -16.88
C ASN A 97 -6.38 8.16 -16.83
N GLY A 98 -5.42 8.69 -17.60
CA GLY A 98 -4.05 8.14 -17.64
C GLY A 98 -3.32 8.13 -16.29
N TRP A 99 -3.71 8.97 -15.33
CA TRP A 99 -3.17 8.93 -13.96
C TRP A 99 -3.56 7.67 -13.21
N PHE A 100 -4.75 7.12 -13.51
CA PHE A 100 -5.17 5.83 -12.98
C PHE A 100 -4.25 4.70 -13.49
N GLU A 101 -3.93 4.70 -14.78
CA GLU A 101 -3.03 3.68 -15.35
C GLU A 101 -1.63 3.79 -14.75
N LEU A 102 -1.12 5.02 -14.64
CA LEU A 102 0.18 5.30 -14.02
C LEU A 102 0.23 4.79 -12.58
N LYS A 103 -0.78 5.08 -11.74
CA LYS A 103 -0.76 4.58 -10.35
C LYS A 103 -0.79 3.06 -10.31
N MET A 104 -1.49 2.40 -11.22
CA MET A 104 -1.54 0.93 -11.25
C MET A 104 -0.19 0.32 -11.65
N ALA A 105 0.51 0.94 -12.61
CA ALA A 105 1.88 0.57 -12.95
C ALA A 105 2.84 0.76 -11.75
N LEU A 106 2.73 1.89 -11.04
CA LEU A 106 3.53 2.16 -9.84
C LEU A 106 3.21 1.19 -8.69
N VAL A 107 1.94 0.81 -8.51
CA VAL A 107 1.53 -0.24 -7.54
C VAL A 107 2.20 -1.57 -7.88
N ALA A 108 2.26 -1.95 -9.17
CA ALA A 108 2.98 -3.16 -9.58
C ALA A 108 4.48 -3.09 -9.22
N VAL A 109 5.11 -1.93 -9.39
CA VAL A 109 6.51 -1.70 -8.95
C VAL A 109 6.65 -1.88 -7.44
N ILE A 110 5.73 -1.34 -6.63
CA ILE A 110 5.73 -1.52 -5.17
C ILE A 110 5.66 -3.00 -4.78
N VAL A 111 4.78 -3.77 -5.43
CA VAL A 111 4.66 -5.21 -5.16
C VAL A 111 5.98 -5.94 -5.44
N LEU A 112 6.62 -5.62 -6.56
CA LEU A 112 7.91 -6.20 -6.93
C LEU A 112 9.02 -5.81 -5.93
N THR A 113 9.12 -4.54 -5.56
CA THR A 113 10.17 -4.07 -4.64
C THR A 113 9.97 -4.60 -3.23
N ILE A 114 8.73 -4.71 -2.74
CA ILE A 114 8.43 -5.37 -1.48
C ILE A 114 8.82 -6.86 -1.55
N GLY A 115 8.52 -7.55 -2.66
CA GLY A 115 8.99 -8.92 -2.90
C GLY A 115 10.51 -9.06 -2.82
N LEU A 116 11.25 -8.14 -3.44
CA LEU A 116 12.72 -8.09 -3.37
C LEU A 116 13.23 -7.82 -1.94
N SER A 117 12.57 -6.90 -1.21
CA SER A 117 12.91 -6.60 0.18
C SER A 117 12.70 -7.81 1.09
N MET A 118 11.56 -8.52 0.96
CA MET A 118 11.28 -9.75 1.71
C MET A 118 12.30 -10.85 1.40
N ARG A 119 12.68 -11.02 0.12
CA ARG A 119 13.75 -11.95 -0.27
C ARG A 119 15.09 -11.54 0.34
N GLY A 120 15.43 -10.25 0.32
CA GLY A 120 16.63 -9.70 0.93
C GLY A 120 16.69 -9.99 2.43
N MET A 121 15.58 -9.76 3.13
CA MET A 121 15.44 -10.03 4.56
C MET A 121 15.61 -11.52 4.87
N ALA A 122 14.98 -12.41 4.08
CA ALA A 122 15.13 -13.85 4.24
C ALA A 122 16.56 -14.34 3.99
N ARG A 123 17.27 -13.75 3.01
CA ARG A 123 18.70 -14.03 2.77
C ARG A 123 19.57 -13.54 3.94
N LEU A 124 19.36 -12.32 4.40
CA LEU A 124 20.10 -11.75 5.54
C LEU A 124 19.91 -12.60 6.81
N ARG A 125 18.70 -13.12 7.05
CA ARG A 125 18.41 -14.01 8.18
C ARG A 125 19.16 -15.34 8.12
N ARG A 126 19.54 -15.79 6.93
CA ARG A 126 20.38 -16.99 6.70
C ARG A 126 21.88 -16.68 6.72
N GLY A 127 22.28 -15.45 7.06
CA GLY A 127 23.68 -15.03 7.07
C GLY A 127 24.23 -14.59 5.71
N ASP A 128 23.39 -14.52 4.66
CA ASP A 128 23.81 -14.05 3.34
C ASP A 128 23.74 -12.52 3.27
N GLU A 129 24.93 -11.89 3.27
CA GLU A 129 25.09 -10.44 3.22
C GLU A 129 24.57 -9.81 1.92
N GLY A 130 24.45 -10.58 0.83
CA GLY A 130 23.79 -10.15 -0.40
C GLY A 130 22.33 -9.75 -0.18
N GLY A 131 21.69 -10.31 0.86
CA GLY A 131 20.35 -9.91 1.29
C GLY A 131 20.24 -8.45 1.71
N GLY A 132 21.27 -7.93 2.39
CA GLY A 132 21.32 -6.52 2.80
C GLY A 132 21.39 -5.56 1.62
N LYS A 133 22.08 -5.93 0.53
CA LYS A 133 22.13 -5.12 -0.70
C LYS A 133 20.76 -4.98 -1.34
N LEU A 134 19.99 -6.07 -1.42
CA LEU A 134 18.62 -6.05 -1.93
C LEU A 134 17.73 -5.13 -1.11
N MET A 135 17.82 -5.21 0.22
CA MET A 135 17.05 -4.35 1.13
C MET A 135 17.40 -2.86 0.97
N LYS A 136 18.69 -2.52 0.80
CA LYS A 136 19.14 -1.13 0.61
C LYS A 136 18.58 -0.47 -0.64
N VAL A 137 18.37 -1.23 -1.72
CA VAL A 137 17.79 -0.72 -2.96
C VAL A 137 16.26 -0.74 -2.89
N ALA A 138 15.69 -1.86 -2.44
CA ALA A 138 14.25 -2.06 -2.45
C ALA A 138 13.50 -1.10 -1.51
N GLY A 139 14.07 -0.76 -0.35
CA GLY A 139 13.43 0.11 0.64
C GLY A 139 13.12 1.52 0.11
N PRO A 140 14.14 2.33 -0.24
CA PRO A 140 13.94 3.69 -0.76
C PRO A 140 13.08 3.70 -2.02
N LEU A 141 13.30 2.76 -2.94
CA LEU A 141 12.50 2.65 -4.16
C LEU A 141 11.01 2.44 -3.83
N THR A 142 10.69 1.53 -2.92
CA THR A 142 9.31 1.30 -2.47
C THR A 142 8.69 2.58 -1.91
N THR A 143 9.40 3.32 -1.04
CA THR A 143 8.88 4.54 -0.42
C THR A 143 8.65 5.65 -1.45
N LEU A 144 9.59 5.87 -2.37
CA LEU A 144 9.47 6.87 -3.43
C LEU A 144 8.32 6.50 -4.39
N THR A 145 8.22 5.23 -4.76
CA THR A 145 7.12 4.74 -5.60
C THR A 145 5.77 4.88 -4.87
N ALA A 146 5.69 4.61 -3.56
CA ALA A 146 4.48 4.80 -2.77
C ALA A 146 4.02 6.27 -2.72
N ALA A 147 4.95 7.21 -2.57
CA ALA A 147 4.64 8.63 -2.65
C ALA A 147 4.13 9.02 -4.05
N ALA A 148 4.75 8.49 -5.11
CA ALA A 148 4.29 8.71 -6.48
C ALA A 148 2.90 8.09 -6.74
N VAL A 149 2.59 6.92 -6.17
CA VAL A 149 1.24 6.32 -6.21
C VAL A 149 0.23 7.25 -5.55
N ALA A 150 0.53 7.77 -4.36
CA ALA A 150 -0.38 8.68 -3.65
C ALA A 150 -0.64 9.95 -4.48
N LEU A 151 0.39 10.53 -5.10
CA LEU A 151 0.24 11.69 -5.98
C LEU A 151 -0.61 11.37 -7.22
N ALA A 152 -0.31 10.28 -7.91
CA ALA A 152 -1.08 9.84 -9.09
C ALA A 152 -2.54 9.51 -8.72
N ALA A 153 -2.79 9.01 -7.50
CA ALA A 153 -4.14 8.77 -7.00
C ALA A 153 -4.95 10.06 -6.84
N VAL A 154 -4.34 11.17 -6.38
CA VAL A 154 -5.01 12.47 -6.32
C VAL A 154 -5.48 12.90 -7.70
N PHE A 155 -4.60 12.84 -8.70
CA PHE A 155 -4.92 13.23 -10.08
C PHE A 155 -5.80 12.23 -10.84
N SER A 156 -6.02 11.02 -10.31
CA SER A 156 -6.90 10.02 -10.96
C SER A 156 -8.37 10.41 -10.98
N PHE A 157 -8.77 11.40 -10.20
CA PHE A 157 -10.17 11.79 -10.00
C PHE A 157 -10.45 13.26 -10.37
N HIS A 158 -9.50 13.91 -11.05
CA HIS A 158 -9.69 15.18 -11.75
C HIS A 158 -10.02 14.92 -13.22
#